data_AF-A0A7L9C6C2-F1
#
_entry.id   AF-A0A7L9C6C2-F1
#
_cell.length_a   1.000
_cell.length_b   1.000
_cell.length_c   1.000
_cell.angle_alpha   90.00
_cell.angle_beta   90.00
_cell.angle_gamma   90.00
#
_symmetry.space_group_name_H-M   'P 1'
#
loop_
_entity.id
_entity.type
_entity.pdbx_description
1 polymer ?
#
loop_
_entity_poly.entity_id
_entity_poly.type
_entity_poly.pdbx_seq_one_letter_code
_entity_poly.pdbx_strand_id
1 'polypeptide(L)'
;MKSIIKVDDEYIKTFLSEAKYRVAYVAPGISQAIANILAEKWANFDTNEFRIILDISSDICRLGYGTAEAVQLLDSTAKKLGGGRLVCHQEGLRIGILISDSRVCFFAPTPLLIESGTESSIRPNGIILEPVPSDVLKDVGFGEKREAEQSIGLDKLKSDKITEVIKDLKKNPPQKFDVARKVRVFNSRFEFVELKVEGCFLSRHKVTIPSELMGLAGDEDLRNRIRSTFQLINGDEMTGKETEVNENKIKKFRKKIEDNWLCNIDGYGKVVLRENKDELNEDIKNLKKLVEDYQKGINEKLSAIIKKNADSLTKQITPSLKSNLPPGWKKDMGANPTEEMVKKRVHDTIMKSFGTAEDYLKEMKAEVIFKNVSYESLQNEEFLAAAEKAFPHIKFLHEEYDALKGLETK
;
A
#
# COMPACT_ATOMS: atom_id res chain seq x y z
N MET A 1 41.99 18.23 16.59
CA MET A 1 40.81 18.36 15.70
C MET A 1 40.02 17.05 15.80
N LYS A 2 38.69 17.07 15.90
CA LYS A 2 37.91 15.83 15.84
C LYS A 2 37.81 15.40 14.38
N SER A 3 38.26 14.20 14.05
CA SER A 3 38.19 13.68 12.68
C SER A 3 36.81 13.18 12.30
N ILE A 4 35.98 12.78 13.28
CA ILE A 4 34.60 12.35 13.06
C ILE A 4 33.67 13.51 13.41
N ILE A 5 32.84 13.91 12.45
CA ILE A 5 32.05 15.14 12.51
C ILE A 5 30.64 14.92 11.96
N LYS A 6 29.74 15.85 12.31
CA LYS A 6 28.46 16.03 11.62
C LYS A 6 28.69 16.94 10.41
N VAL A 7 28.20 16.52 9.27
CA VAL A 7 28.25 17.20 7.98
C VAL A 7 26.81 17.45 7.55
N ASP A 8 26.34 18.65 7.84
CA ASP A 8 25.10 19.21 7.32
C ASP A 8 25.41 20.36 6.36
N ASP A 9 24.37 20.98 5.81
CA ASP A 9 24.54 22.09 4.89
C ASP A 9 25.40 23.20 5.51
N GLU A 10 25.13 23.62 6.75
CA GLU A 10 25.90 24.67 7.44
C GLU A 10 27.40 24.35 7.57
N TYR A 11 27.74 23.09 7.88
CA TYR A 11 29.13 22.65 7.87
C TYR A 11 29.74 22.78 6.47
N ILE A 12 29.04 22.29 5.43
CA ILE A 12 29.52 22.36 4.03
C ILE A 12 29.71 23.82 3.61
N LYS A 13 28.79 24.73 3.97
CA LYS A 13 28.92 26.17 3.69
C LYS A 13 30.20 26.74 4.27
N THR A 14 30.46 26.45 5.54
CA THR A 14 31.65 26.92 6.26
C THR A 14 32.93 26.33 5.65
N PHE A 15 32.93 25.04 5.36
CA PHE A 15 34.08 24.35 4.78
C PHE A 15 34.44 24.89 3.38
N LEU A 16 33.43 25.22 2.58
CA LEU A 16 33.61 25.83 1.26
C LEU A 16 34.01 27.30 1.35
N SER A 17 33.48 28.07 2.31
CA SER A 17 33.78 29.51 2.46
C SER A 17 35.27 29.80 2.64
N GLU A 18 35.98 28.89 3.30
CA GLU A 18 37.42 28.99 3.58
C GLU A 18 38.33 28.65 2.38
N ALA A 19 37.80 28.01 1.32
CA ALA A 19 38.59 27.56 0.18
C ALA A 19 39.23 28.72 -0.61
N LYS A 20 40.51 28.58 -0.97
CA LYS A 20 41.29 29.60 -1.71
C LYS A 20 41.93 29.12 -3.01
N TYR A 21 42.33 27.85 -3.09
CA TYR A 21 43.12 27.31 -4.18
C TYR A 21 42.41 26.20 -4.93
N ARG A 22 41.65 25.34 -4.24
CA ARG A 22 40.99 24.18 -4.83
C ARG A 22 39.67 23.83 -4.16
N VAL A 23 38.70 23.45 -4.98
CA VAL A 23 37.40 22.93 -4.54
C VAL A 23 36.98 21.70 -5.36
N ALA A 24 36.60 20.61 -4.71
CA ALA A 24 35.75 19.59 -5.33
C ALA A 24 34.51 19.31 -4.50
N TYR A 25 33.37 19.24 -5.17
CA TYR A 25 32.11 18.77 -4.61
C TYR A 25 31.66 17.54 -5.37
N VAL A 26 31.74 16.37 -4.72
CA VAL A 26 31.23 15.10 -5.24
C VAL A 26 30.09 14.66 -4.33
N ALA A 27 28.89 14.44 -4.85
CA ALA A 27 27.79 13.96 -4.01
C ALA A 27 26.66 13.29 -4.82
N PRO A 28 25.83 12.44 -4.19
CA PRO A 28 24.64 11.89 -4.81
C PRO A 28 23.63 12.96 -5.25
N GLY A 29 23.66 14.17 -4.70
CA GLY A 29 22.77 15.27 -5.04
C GLY A 29 23.27 16.56 -4.40
N ILE A 30 22.57 17.67 -4.62
CA ILE A 30 22.95 18.95 -4.03
C ILE A 30 21.73 19.79 -3.66
N SER A 31 21.78 20.42 -2.48
CA SER A 31 20.76 21.38 -2.05
C SER A 31 20.92 22.73 -2.75
N GLN A 32 19.84 23.51 -2.82
CA GLN A 32 19.88 24.86 -3.37
C GLN A 32 20.88 25.77 -2.63
N ALA A 33 20.98 25.62 -1.31
CA ALA A 33 21.85 26.43 -0.48
C ALA A 33 23.33 26.20 -0.80
N ILE A 34 23.75 24.94 -0.98
CA ILE A 34 25.13 24.61 -1.36
C ILE A 34 25.41 25.00 -2.81
N ALA A 35 24.45 24.79 -3.72
CA ALA A 35 24.60 25.18 -5.12
C ALA A 35 24.84 26.69 -5.29
N ASN A 36 24.14 27.54 -4.53
CA ASN A 36 24.36 28.99 -4.54
C ASN A 36 25.81 29.35 -4.16
N ILE A 37 26.35 28.75 -3.10
CA ILE A 37 27.72 29.03 -2.63
C ILE A 37 28.76 28.56 -3.64
N LEU A 38 28.57 27.36 -4.22
CA LEU A 38 29.46 26.88 -5.27
C LEU A 38 29.40 27.80 -6.50
N ALA A 39 28.22 28.22 -6.93
CA ALA A 39 28.05 29.12 -8.07
C ALA A 39 28.74 30.48 -7.86
N GLU A 40 28.60 31.07 -6.67
CA GLU A 40 29.28 32.32 -6.30
C GLU A 40 30.81 32.16 -6.29
N LYS A 41 31.31 31.06 -5.73
CA LYS A 41 32.75 30.82 -5.64
C LYS A 41 33.39 30.48 -6.97
N TRP A 42 32.69 29.77 -7.86
CA TRP A 42 33.28 29.19 -9.07
C TRP A 42 33.99 30.22 -9.96
N ALA A 43 33.53 31.47 -9.96
CA ALA A 43 34.14 32.55 -10.72
C ALA A 43 35.57 32.92 -10.24
N ASN A 44 35.89 32.64 -8.98
CA ASN A 44 37.17 33.00 -8.36
C ASN A 44 38.25 31.92 -8.48
N PHE A 45 37.92 30.78 -9.08
CA PHE A 45 38.85 29.66 -9.25
C PHE A 45 39.17 29.42 -10.72
N ASP A 46 40.41 29.00 -10.95
CA ASP A 46 40.82 28.47 -12.24
C ASP A 46 39.97 27.25 -12.61
N THR A 47 39.70 27.09 -13.92
CA THR A 47 38.89 25.98 -14.43
C THR A 47 39.38 24.62 -13.94
N ASN A 48 40.69 24.45 -13.74
CA ASN A 48 41.30 23.18 -13.36
C ASN A 48 41.34 22.92 -11.85
N GLU A 49 40.96 23.88 -11.01
CA GLU A 49 40.98 23.75 -9.56
C GLU A 49 39.57 23.73 -8.94
N PHE A 50 38.52 23.67 -9.77
CA PHE A 50 37.13 23.56 -9.34
C PHE A 50 36.45 22.36 -10.02
N ARG A 51 35.89 21.43 -9.24
CA ARG A 51 35.22 20.22 -9.75
C ARG A 51 33.85 20.04 -9.08
N ILE A 52 32.83 19.73 -9.89
CA ILE A 52 31.51 19.35 -9.40
C ILE A 52 31.13 18.04 -10.08
N ILE A 53 30.88 17.00 -9.30
CA ILE A 53 30.49 15.67 -9.78
C ILE A 53 29.22 15.24 -9.04
N LEU A 54 28.12 15.00 -9.75
CA LEU A 54 26.82 14.70 -9.14
C LEU A 54 26.16 13.45 -9.73
N ASP A 55 25.45 12.69 -8.90
CA ASP A 55 24.45 11.74 -9.40
C ASP A 55 23.15 12.53 -9.66
N ILE A 56 22.70 12.57 -10.91
CA ILE A 56 21.57 13.41 -11.31
C ILE A 56 20.48 12.50 -11.87
N SER A 57 19.51 12.22 -11.03
CA SER A 57 18.30 11.50 -11.38
C SER A 57 17.13 11.98 -10.55
N SER A 58 15.92 11.73 -11.04
CA SER A 58 14.71 12.03 -10.28
C SER A 58 14.65 11.27 -8.96
N ASP A 59 15.23 10.07 -8.89
CA ASP A 59 15.22 9.23 -7.69
C ASP A 59 16.10 9.80 -6.58
N ILE A 60 17.25 10.38 -6.94
CA ILE A 60 18.08 11.15 -5.99
C ILE A 60 17.27 12.30 -5.38
N CYS A 61 16.53 13.04 -6.18
CA CYS A 61 15.67 14.13 -5.69
C CYS A 61 14.55 13.60 -4.79
N ARG A 62 13.94 12.45 -5.13
CA ARG A 62 12.90 11.80 -4.32
C ARG A 62 13.42 11.24 -3.00
N LEU A 63 14.68 10.82 -2.93
CA LEU A 63 15.35 10.43 -1.69
C LEU A 63 15.68 11.64 -0.80
N GLY A 64 15.65 12.84 -1.37
CA GLY A 64 15.92 14.09 -0.67
C GLY A 64 17.39 14.48 -0.62
N TYR A 65 18.22 13.96 -1.52
CA TYR A 65 19.64 14.33 -1.60
C TYR A 65 19.90 15.67 -2.30
N GLY A 66 18.90 16.24 -2.99
CA GLY A 66 19.05 17.51 -3.68
C GLY A 66 17.86 17.87 -4.56
N THR A 67 17.97 19.00 -5.27
CA THR A 67 16.90 19.52 -6.14
C THR A 67 17.38 19.68 -7.58
N ALA A 68 16.45 19.57 -8.55
CA ALA A 68 16.79 19.75 -9.96
C ALA A 68 17.14 21.21 -10.27
N GLU A 69 16.53 22.16 -9.54
CA GLU A 69 16.80 23.59 -9.62
C GLU A 69 18.24 23.92 -9.23
N ALA A 70 18.77 23.26 -8.19
CA ALA A 70 20.14 23.43 -7.74
C ALA A 70 21.15 22.97 -8.81
N VAL A 71 20.86 21.83 -9.46
CA VAL A 71 21.66 21.33 -10.58
C VAL A 71 21.57 22.27 -11.79
N GLN A 72 20.38 22.77 -12.11
CA GLN A 72 20.16 23.70 -13.21
C GLN A 72 20.92 25.03 -13.00
N LEU A 73 20.98 25.53 -11.77
CA LEU A 73 21.78 26.70 -11.41
C LEU A 73 23.25 26.48 -11.73
N LEU A 74 23.82 25.34 -11.32
CA LEU A 74 25.23 25.03 -11.55
C LEU A 74 25.56 24.84 -13.03
N ASP A 75 24.72 24.15 -13.79
CA ASP A 75 24.88 24.01 -15.26
C ASP A 75 24.83 25.37 -15.96
N SER A 76 23.87 26.22 -15.58
CA SER A 76 23.73 27.58 -16.13
C SER A 76 24.95 28.45 -15.79
N THR A 77 25.48 28.30 -14.57
CA THR A 77 26.66 29.02 -14.08
C THR A 77 27.91 28.58 -14.84
N ALA A 78 28.12 27.27 -15.02
CA ALA A 78 29.24 26.72 -15.77
C ALA A 78 29.25 27.25 -17.22
N LYS A 79 28.09 27.26 -17.88
CA LYS A 79 27.93 27.81 -19.25
C LYS A 79 28.25 29.30 -19.32
N LYS A 80 27.76 30.08 -18.34
CA LYS A 80 27.99 31.53 -18.27
C LYS A 80 29.47 31.87 -18.06
N LEU A 81 30.15 31.14 -17.19
CA LEU A 81 31.57 31.35 -16.90
C LEU A 81 32.47 30.84 -18.04
N GLY A 82 32.03 29.83 -18.80
CA GLY A 82 32.77 29.28 -19.93
C GLY A 82 34.14 28.70 -19.53
N GLY A 83 35.07 28.67 -20.48
CA GLY A 83 36.46 28.27 -20.23
C GLY A 83 36.63 26.78 -19.87
N GLY A 84 35.74 25.90 -20.33
CA GLY A 84 35.79 24.47 -20.06
C GLY A 84 35.21 24.05 -18.71
N ARG A 85 34.54 24.95 -17.97
CA ARG A 85 33.87 24.60 -16.70
C ARG A 85 32.67 23.70 -16.98
N LEU A 86 32.59 22.60 -16.24
CA LEU A 86 31.58 21.57 -16.41
C LEU A 86 31.06 21.09 -15.05
N VAL A 87 29.78 20.74 -15.01
CA VAL A 87 29.25 19.82 -14.00
C VAL A 87 29.35 18.42 -14.60
N CYS A 88 29.96 17.51 -13.88
CA CYS A 88 30.06 16.12 -14.28
C CYS A 88 28.96 15.28 -13.62
N HIS A 89 28.60 14.20 -14.29
CA HIS A 89 27.65 13.21 -13.83
C HIS A 89 28.36 11.90 -13.49
N GLN A 90 28.00 11.31 -12.35
CA GLN A 90 28.39 9.96 -11.97
C GLN A 90 27.17 9.25 -11.40
N GLU A 91 26.66 8.26 -12.11
CA GLU A 91 25.57 7.42 -11.60
C GLU A 91 26.06 6.58 -10.40
N GLY A 92 25.21 6.43 -9.39
CA GLY A 92 25.44 5.52 -8.28
C GLY A 92 26.29 6.09 -7.15
N LEU A 93 26.51 7.40 -7.09
CA LEU A 93 27.17 8.01 -5.93
C LEU A 93 26.33 7.78 -4.67
N ARG A 94 26.98 7.32 -3.60
CA ARG A 94 26.37 7.10 -2.27
C ARG A 94 27.14 7.77 -1.14
N ILE A 95 28.33 8.26 -1.42
CA ILE A 95 29.16 9.06 -0.51
C ILE A 95 29.34 10.45 -1.11
N GLY A 96 29.42 11.43 -0.23
CA GLY A 96 29.87 12.77 -0.53
C GLY A 96 31.37 12.90 -0.29
N ILE A 97 32.05 13.63 -1.17
CA ILE A 97 33.45 14.02 -1.03
C ILE A 97 33.51 15.53 -1.23
N LEU A 98 34.03 16.23 -0.22
CA LEU A 98 34.21 17.66 -0.23
C LEU A 98 35.68 17.98 -0.03
N ILE A 99 36.33 18.53 -1.06
CA ILE A 99 37.72 18.97 -1.00
C ILE A 99 37.76 20.49 -0.96
N SER A 100 38.52 21.04 -0.03
CA SER A 100 38.81 22.47 0.13
C SER A 100 40.30 22.58 0.44
N ASP A 101 41.08 22.98 -0.56
CA ASP A 101 42.54 23.11 -0.49
C ASP A 101 43.23 21.80 -0.03
N SER A 102 43.85 21.79 1.16
CA SER A 102 44.55 20.65 1.76
C SER A 102 43.63 19.70 2.54
N ARG A 103 42.34 20.02 2.69
CA ARG A 103 41.40 19.26 3.51
C ARG A 103 40.39 18.52 2.66
N VAL A 104 40.03 17.32 3.10
CA VAL A 104 38.94 16.53 2.51
C VAL A 104 37.98 16.08 3.60
N CYS A 105 36.68 16.17 3.30
CA CYS A 105 35.61 15.60 4.11
C CYS A 105 34.87 14.55 3.30
N PHE A 106 34.86 13.32 3.78
CA PHE A 106 34.00 12.25 3.30
C PHE A 106 32.73 12.26 4.14
N PHE A 107 31.56 12.18 3.53
CA PHE A 107 30.31 12.17 4.28
C PHE A 107 29.25 11.28 3.66
N ALA A 108 28.33 10.77 4.49
CA ALA A 108 27.10 10.14 4.04
C ALA A 108 25.99 11.22 4.05
N PRO A 109 25.51 11.66 2.87
CA PRO A 109 24.42 12.63 2.82
C PRO A 109 23.16 12.08 3.48
N THR A 110 22.39 12.95 4.13
CA THR A 110 21.16 12.55 4.83
C THR A 110 20.01 12.38 3.82
N PRO A 111 19.41 11.18 3.68
CA PRO A 111 18.24 10.99 2.83
C PRO A 111 17.00 11.56 3.52
N LEU A 112 16.57 12.77 3.13
CA LEU A 112 15.45 13.45 3.81
C LEU A 112 14.14 12.65 3.76
N LEU A 113 13.96 11.79 2.75
CA LEU A 113 12.80 10.88 2.66
C LEU A 113 12.71 9.91 3.86
N ILE A 114 13.84 9.59 4.48
CA ILE A 114 13.96 8.57 5.51
C ILE A 114 14.32 9.18 6.87
N GLU A 115 15.21 10.16 6.89
CA GLU A 115 15.74 10.75 8.11
C GLU A 115 15.45 12.26 8.19
N SER A 116 15.14 12.75 9.39
CA SER A 116 15.20 14.19 9.65
C SER A 116 16.64 14.67 9.66
N GLY A 117 16.89 15.86 9.11
CA GLY A 117 18.14 16.59 9.32
C GLY A 117 18.30 17.21 10.72
N THR A 118 17.53 16.79 11.73
CA THR A 118 17.37 17.50 13.02
C THR A 118 18.54 17.36 14.01
N GLU A 119 18.56 18.33 14.94
CA GLU A 119 19.58 18.70 15.93
C GLU A 119 19.80 17.73 17.11
N SER A 120 19.72 16.41 16.94
CA SER A 120 20.35 15.57 17.98
C SER A 120 21.86 15.83 17.92
N SER A 121 22.45 16.29 19.02
CA SER A 121 23.75 16.97 19.05
C SER A 121 24.94 16.17 18.49
N ILE A 122 24.79 14.86 18.27
CA ILE A 122 25.86 13.98 17.77
C ILE A 122 25.28 12.93 16.79
N ARG A 123 25.05 13.32 15.53
CA ARG A 123 24.88 12.38 14.40
C ARG A 123 26.06 12.52 13.44
N PRO A 124 27.21 11.90 13.75
CA PRO A 124 28.35 11.98 12.88
C PRO A 124 28.06 11.17 11.61
N ASN A 125 28.16 11.84 10.48
CA ASN A 125 28.02 11.25 9.15
C ASN A 125 29.24 11.54 8.28
N GLY A 126 30.31 12.15 8.82
CA GLY A 126 31.50 12.44 8.04
C GLY A 126 32.83 12.31 8.78
N ILE A 127 33.87 12.19 7.96
CA ILE A 127 35.28 12.06 8.36
C ILE A 127 36.09 13.14 7.64
N ILE A 128 36.83 13.95 8.40
CA ILE A 128 37.77 14.96 7.87
C ILE A 128 39.21 14.46 7.95
N LEU A 129 39.95 14.64 6.86
CA LEU A 129 41.39 14.36 6.77
C LEU A 129 42.15 15.59 6.22
N GLU A 130 43.35 15.77 6.72
CA GLU A 130 44.34 16.74 6.24
C GLU A 130 45.74 16.12 6.42
N PRO A 131 46.55 15.99 5.35
CA PRO A 131 46.29 16.41 3.97
C PRO A 131 45.28 15.51 3.23
N VAL A 132 44.82 15.95 2.06
CA VAL A 132 44.03 15.10 1.14
C VAL A 132 44.88 13.92 0.65
N PRO A 133 44.40 12.66 0.74
CA PRO A 133 45.08 11.52 0.14
C PRO A 133 45.29 11.70 -1.37
N SER A 134 46.49 11.34 -1.87
CA SER A 134 46.86 11.55 -3.28
C SER A 134 45.96 10.81 -4.27
N ASP A 135 45.53 9.59 -3.95
CA ASP A 135 44.67 8.82 -4.83
C ASP A 135 43.26 9.43 -4.94
N VAL A 136 42.76 10.01 -3.85
CA VAL A 136 41.48 10.75 -3.87
C VAL A 136 41.58 11.98 -4.77
N LEU A 137 42.72 12.68 -4.77
CA LEU A 137 42.96 13.79 -5.70
C LEU A 137 42.98 13.32 -7.16
N LYS A 138 43.60 12.17 -7.46
CA LYS A 138 43.60 11.59 -8.81
C LYS A 138 42.19 11.23 -9.26
N ASP A 139 41.45 10.51 -8.41
CA ASP A 139 40.10 10.01 -8.71
C ASP A 139 39.13 11.12 -9.11
N VAL A 140 39.26 12.32 -8.53
CA VAL A 140 38.44 13.51 -8.84
C VAL A 140 39.05 14.44 -9.90
N GLY A 141 40.18 14.08 -10.49
CA GLY A 141 40.80 14.81 -11.61
C GLY A 141 41.79 15.92 -11.24
N PHE A 142 42.31 15.93 -10.01
CA PHE A 142 43.39 16.83 -9.55
C PHE A 142 44.79 16.18 -9.54
N GLY A 143 44.93 14.99 -10.11
CA GLY A 143 46.23 14.34 -10.33
C GLY A 143 47.16 15.12 -11.26
N GLU A 144 48.42 14.72 -11.36
CA GLU A 144 49.41 15.38 -12.23
C GLU A 144 48.98 15.33 -13.71
N LYS A 145 48.35 14.23 -14.12
CA LYS A 145 47.82 14.07 -15.49
C LYS A 145 46.35 14.49 -15.61
N ARG A 146 45.79 15.14 -14.58
CA ARG A 146 44.46 15.76 -14.55
C ARG A 146 43.36 14.75 -14.95
N GLU A 147 42.54 15.09 -15.94
CA GLU A 147 41.40 14.28 -16.41
C GLU A 147 41.80 12.86 -16.84
N ALA A 148 43.05 12.62 -17.23
CA ALA A 148 43.51 11.28 -17.61
C ALA A 148 43.65 10.30 -16.43
N GLU A 149 43.69 10.82 -15.20
CA GLU A 149 43.76 10.03 -13.95
C GLU A 149 42.41 10.02 -13.20
N GLN A 150 41.43 10.76 -13.68
CA GLN A 150 40.09 10.82 -13.11
C GLN A 150 39.39 9.46 -13.29
N SER A 151 38.75 8.96 -12.23
CA SER A 151 38.08 7.65 -12.24
C SER A 151 36.57 7.77 -12.07
N ILE A 152 36.08 8.88 -11.51
CA ILE A 152 34.65 9.16 -11.31
C ILE A 152 34.23 10.46 -11.98
N GLY A 153 32.99 10.59 -12.42
CA GLY A 153 32.49 11.83 -13.03
C GLY A 153 33.07 12.11 -14.41
N LEU A 154 33.29 11.05 -15.20
CA LEU A 154 33.82 11.16 -16.57
C LEU A 154 32.78 11.73 -17.56
N ASP A 155 31.50 11.54 -17.24
CA ASP A 155 30.42 12.01 -18.09
C ASP A 155 30.13 13.49 -17.83
N LYS A 156 30.16 14.31 -18.88
CA LYS A 156 29.64 15.68 -18.80
C LYS A 156 28.12 15.66 -18.63
N LEU A 157 27.61 16.48 -17.71
CA LEU A 157 26.18 16.69 -17.58
C LEU A 157 25.60 17.33 -18.85
N LYS A 158 24.67 16.63 -19.50
CA LYS A 158 23.94 17.11 -20.68
C LYS A 158 22.69 17.87 -20.26
N SER A 159 22.38 18.97 -20.94
CA SER A 159 21.19 19.78 -20.65
C SER A 159 19.88 19.04 -20.89
N ASP A 160 19.87 18.07 -21.82
CA ASP A 160 18.73 17.21 -22.07
C ASP A 160 18.40 16.35 -20.85
N LYS A 161 19.42 15.87 -20.12
CA LYS A 161 19.25 15.07 -18.89
C LYS A 161 18.59 15.88 -17.78
N ILE A 162 19.00 17.13 -17.59
CA ILE A 162 18.38 18.04 -16.61
C ILE A 162 16.90 18.26 -16.97
N THR A 163 16.62 18.48 -18.25
CA THR A 163 15.26 18.68 -18.76
C THR A 163 14.38 17.45 -18.56
N GLU A 164 14.94 16.25 -18.81
CA GLU A 164 14.28 14.97 -18.56
C GLU A 164 13.92 14.82 -17.08
N VAL A 165 14.87 15.05 -16.17
CA VAL A 165 14.67 14.97 -14.72
C VAL A 165 13.61 15.97 -14.25
N ILE A 166 13.67 17.23 -14.70
CA ILE A 166 12.65 18.24 -14.36
C ILE A 166 11.26 17.81 -14.85
N LYS A 167 11.16 17.29 -16.08
CA LYS A 167 9.89 16.82 -16.64
C LYS A 167 9.32 15.64 -15.84
N ASP A 168 10.17 14.70 -15.45
CA ASP A 168 9.75 13.55 -14.65
C ASP A 168 9.34 13.97 -13.22
N LEU A 169 10.08 14.87 -12.57
CA LEU A 169 9.72 15.40 -11.24
C LEU A 169 8.42 16.21 -11.28
N LYS A 170 8.13 16.94 -12.36
CA LYS A 170 6.83 17.62 -12.53
C LYS A 170 5.67 16.63 -12.66
N LYS A 171 5.89 15.51 -13.34
CA LYS A 171 4.87 14.46 -13.51
C LYS A 171 4.70 13.63 -12.23
N ASN A 172 5.80 13.37 -11.53
CA ASN A 172 5.92 12.46 -10.40
C ASN A 172 6.74 13.14 -9.29
N PRO A 173 6.14 14.13 -8.57
CA PRO A 173 6.86 14.93 -7.60
C PRO A 173 7.33 14.11 -6.39
N PRO A 174 8.44 14.50 -5.74
CA PRO A 174 8.81 13.95 -4.45
C PRO A 174 7.66 14.06 -3.44
N GLN A 175 7.47 13.03 -2.62
CA GLN A 175 6.56 13.12 -1.49
C GLN A 175 7.08 14.15 -0.50
N LYS A 176 6.18 14.81 0.22
CA LYS A 176 6.59 15.61 1.38
C LYS A 176 7.29 14.69 2.39
N PHE A 177 8.57 14.95 2.64
CA PHE A 177 9.46 14.05 3.35
C PHE A 177 9.03 13.78 4.80
N ASP A 178 8.46 14.77 5.48
CA ASP A 178 7.86 14.65 6.79
C ASP A 178 6.70 13.62 6.80
N VAL A 179 5.76 13.74 5.85
CA VAL A 179 4.62 12.82 5.75
C VAL A 179 5.09 11.43 5.32
N ALA A 180 6.03 11.30 4.39
CA ALA A 180 6.59 10.02 3.98
C ALA A 180 7.24 9.27 5.17
N ARG A 181 7.94 9.99 6.04
CA ARG A 181 8.49 9.45 7.29
C ARG A 181 7.38 9.01 8.24
N LYS A 182 6.30 9.79 8.40
CA LYS A 182 5.11 9.39 9.16
C LYS A 182 4.50 8.09 8.61
N VAL A 183 4.30 7.99 7.29
CA VAL A 183 3.76 6.79 6.63
C VAL A 183 4.59 5.56 6.98
N ARG A 184 5.91 5.67 6.93
CA ARG A 184 6.82 4.57 7.26
C ARG A 184 6.71 4.14 8.72
N VAL A 185 6.66 5.10 9.64
CA VAL A 185 6.46 4.85 11.07
C VAL A 185 5.16 4.08 11.31
N PHE A 186 4.03 4.61 10.81
CA PHE A 186 2.72 4.00 10.98
C PHE A 186 2.67 2.59 10.39
N ASN A 187 3.14 2.42 9.15
CA ASN A 187 3.17 1.14 8.46
C ASN A 187 4.16 0.13 9.09
N SER A 188 5.11 0.56 9.91
CA SER A 188 5.94 -0.37 10.67
C SER A 188 5.21 -0.98 11.87
N ARG A 189 4.07 -0.41 12.28
CA ARG A 189 3.39 -0.73 13.53
C ARG A 189 2.02 -1.33 13.36
N PHE A 190 1.24 -0.93 12.36
CA PHE A 190 -0.06 -1.55 12.12
C PHE A 190 -0.47 -1.53 10.65
N GLU A 191 -1.45 -2.38 10.32
CA GLU A 191 -2.05 -2.52 8.99
C GLU A 191 -3.57 -2.61 9.12
N PHE A 192 -4.30 -2.08 8.14
CA PHE A 192 -5.75 -2.30 8.02
C PHE A 192 -6.03 -3.75 7.65
N VAL A 193 -7.11 -4.30 8.20
CA VAL A 193 -7.54 -5.68 8.01
C VAL A 193 -8.99 -5.72 7.55
N GLU A 194 -9.22 -6.30 6.37
CA GLU A 194 -10.55 -6.64 5.89
C GLU A 194 -10.75 -8.16 5.97
N LEU A 195 -11.42 -8.61 7.02
CA LEU A 195 -11.81 -10.01 7.19
C LEU A 195 -13.23 -10.23 6.64
N LYS A 196 -13.35 -11.08 5.62
CA LYS A 196 -14.61 -11.45 4.98
C LYS A 196 -14.90 -12.94 5.17
N VAL A 197 -16.16 -13.24 5.45
CA VAL A 197 -16.70 -14.61 5.47
C VAL A 197 -17.94 -14.60 4.59
N GLU A 198 -17.87 -15.31 3.47
CA GLU A 198 -18.87 -15.34 2.40
C GLU A 198 -19.47 -16.75 2.29
N GLY A 199 -20.71 -16.86 1.80
CA GLY A 199 -21.42 -18.14 1.58
C GLY A 199 -21.80 -18.95 2.83
N CYS A 200 -21.17 -18.71 3.99
CA CYS A 200 -21.35 -19.54 5.19
C CYS A 200 -22.67 -19.31 5.96
N PHE A 201 -23.47 -18.31 5.59
CA PHE A 201 -24.73 -17.97 6.24
C PHE A 201 -25.91 -18.39 5.36
N LEU A 202 -26.10 -19.69 5.20
CA LEU A 202 -27.15 -20.29 4.38
C LEU A 202 -28.56 -19.91 4.86
N SER A 203 -28.74 -19.71 6.16
CA SER A 203 -29.97 -19.21 6.75
C SER A 203 -30.43 -17.86 6.18
N ARG A 204 -29.52 -17.07 5.60
CA ARG A 204 -29.81 -15.78 4.97
C ARG A 204 -30.10 -15.89 3.48
N HIS A 205 -29.82 -17.04 2.87
CA HIS A 205 -30.04 -17.26 1.45
C HIS A 205 -31.53 -17.40 1.14
N LYS A 206 -31.90 -16.76 0.04
CA LYS A 206 -33.26 -16.36 -0.26
C LYS A 206 -33.45 -16.56 -1.76
N VAL A 207 -34.35 -17.46 -2.14
CA VAL A 207 -34.55 -17.82 -3.55
C VAL A 207 -35.78 -17.13 -4.13
N THR A 208 -35.64 -16.60 -5.33
CA THR A 208 -36.73 -16.00 -6.10
C THR A 208 -37.45 -17.08 -6.90
N ILE A 209 -38.74 -17.23 -6.67
CA ILE A 209 -39.59 -18.16 -7.43
C ILE A 209 -40.10 -17.44 -8.70
N PRO A 210 -40.07 -18.08 -9.88
CA PRO A 210 -40.56 -17.49 -11.12
C PRO A 210 -42.01 -17.01 -11.01
N SER A 211 -42.30 -15.83 -11.57
CA SER A 211 -43.62 -15.20 -11.53
C SER A 211 -44.71 -16.05 -12.20
N GLU A 212 -44.35 -16.88 -13.17
CA GLU A 212 -45.22 -17.86 -13.82
C GLU A 212 -45.83 -18.87 -12.85
N LEU A 213 -45.12 -19.19 -11.76
CA LEU A 213 -45.62 -20.07 -10.69
C LEU A 213 -46.38 -19.28 -9.61
N MET A 214 -46.18 -17.96 -9.52
CA MET A 214 -46.81 -17.11 -8.50
C MET A 214 -48.27 -16.71 -8.82
N GLY A 215 -48.61 -16.51 -10.09
CA GLY A 215 -49.91 -15.96 -10.50
C GLY A 215 -51.12 -16.89 -10.30
N LEU A 216 -50.88 -18.14 -9.92
CA LEU A 216 -51.85 -19.23 -10.06
C LEU A 216 -52.02 -20.07 -8.79
N ALA A 217 -51.28 -19.76 -7.71
CA ALA A 217 -51.55 -20.31 -6.38
C ALA A 217 -52.95 -19.84 -5.93
N GLY A 218 -53.85 -20.77 -5.63
CA GLY A 218 -55.26 -20.46 -5.32
C GLY A 218 -55.50 -19.82 -3.94
N ASP A 219 -54.49 -19.85 -3.07
CA ASP A 219 -54.58 -19.44 -1.66
C ASP A 219 -53.72 -18.18 -1.40
N GLU A 220 -54.31 -17.19 -0.72
CA GLU A 220 -53.68 -15.90 -0.41
C GLU A 220 -52.51 -16.07 0.59
N ASP A 221 -52.59 -17.06 1.48
CA ASP A 221 -51.52 -17.42 2.41
C ASP A 221 -50.32 -18.06 1.69
N LEU A 222 -50.59 -18.95 0.72
CA LEU A 222 -49.55 -19.56 -0.10
C LEU A 222 -48.88 -18.51 -1.00
N ARG A 223 -49.65 -17.56 -1.55
CA ARG A 223 -49.10 -16.41 -2.28
C ARG A 223 -48.23 -15.53 -1.40
N ASN A 224 -48.62 -15.25 -0.17
CA ASN A 224 -47.81 -14.44 0.76
C ASN A 224 -46.52 -15.16 1.20
N ARG A 225 -46.56 -16.49 1.35
CA ARG A 225 -45.39 -17.33 1.68
C ARG A 225 -44.42 -17.53 0.51
N ILE A 226 -44.90 -17.42 -0.72
CA ILE A 226 -44.09 -17.49 -1.96
C ILE A 226 -43.60 -16.08 -2.39
N ARG A 227 -44.41 -15.04 -2.17
CA ARG A 227 -44.03 -13.62 -2.40
C ARG A 227 -42.95 -13.16 -1.42
N SER A 228 -43.01 -13.63 -0.18
CA SER A 228 -41.91 -13.49 0.76
C SER A 228 -40.82 -14.49 0.36
N THR A 229 -39.61 -13.99 0.20
CA THR A 229 -38.48 -14.76 -0.30
C THR A 229 -38.33 -16.08 0.47
N PHE A 230 -38.45 -17.23 -0.22
CA PHE A 230 -38.46 -18.52 0.44
C PHE A 230 -37.10 -18.77 1.09
N GLN A 231 -37.10 -18.87 2.42
CA GLN A 231 -35.90 -19.22 3.19
C GLN A 231 -35.63 -20.70 2.97
N LEU A 232 -34.56 -21.00 2.22
CA LEU A 232 -34.29 -22.36 1.77
C LEU A 232 -33.96 -23.30 2.93
N ILE A 233 -33.41 -22.75 4.03
CA ILE A 233 -32.71 -23.47 5.09
C ILE A 233 -32.92 -22.76 6.43
N ASN A 234 -33.31 -23.50 7.47
CA ASN A 234 -33.25 -23.02 8.85
C ASN A 234 -31.84 -23.28 9.42
N GLY A 235 -31.18 -22.25 9.97
CA GLY A 235 -29.78 -22.31 10.40
C GLY A 235 -29.47 -23.38 11.47
N ASP A 236 -30.46 -23.78 12.27
CA ASP A 236 -30.31 -24.79 13.32
C ASP A 236 -30.35 -26.24 12.78
N GLU A 237 -30.87 -26.46 11.57
CA GLU A 237 -30.96 -27.78 10.93
C GLU A 237 -29.63 -28.19 10.25
N MET A 238 -28.71 -27.25 10.04
CA MET A 238 -27.45 -27.40 9.31
C MET A 238 -26.24 -27.57 10.23
N THR A 239 -26.21 -28.68 10.95
CA THR A 239 -25.00 -29.13 11.66
C THR A 239 -24.21 -30.09 10.77
N GLY A 240 -22.89 -29.98 10.66
CA GLY A 240 -22.10 -31.07 10.07
C GLY A 240 -22.27 -32.33 10.91
N LYS A 241 -22.76 -33.44 10.35
CA LYS A 241 -23.05 -34.67 11.11
C LYS A 241 -21.79 -35.27 11.76
N GLU A 242 -20.61 -34.99 11.20
CA GLU A 242 -19.31 -35.46 11.70
C GLU A 242 -18.50 -34.39 12.44
N THR A 243 -18.76 -33.09 12.23
CA THR A 243 -17.90 -32.00 12.72
C THR A 243 -18.56 -31.10 13.77
N GLU A 244 -19.87 -31.23 13.99
CA GLU A 244 -20.69 -30.31 14.80
C GLU A 244 -20.52 -28.82 14.45
N VAL A 245 -19.97 -28.49 13.27
CA VAL A 245 -19.79 -27.09 12.85
C VAL A 245 -21.11 -26.56 12.30
N ASN A 246 -21.47 -25.34 12.69
CA ASN A 246 -22.64 -24.62 12.21
C ASN A 246 -22.32 -23.14 11.99
N GLU A 247 -23.25 -22.40 11.37
CA GLU A 247 -23.09 -20.97 11.07
C GLU A 247 -22.76 -20.14 12.33
N ASN A 248 -23.33 -20.53 13.47
CA ASN A 248 -23.10 -19.86 14.75
C ASN A 248 -21.67 -20.03 15.27
N LYS A 249 -21.06 -21.21 15.10
CA LYS A 249 -19.65 -21.43 15.44
C LYS A 249 -18.73 -20.57 14.57
N ILE A 250 -18.97 -20.49 13.26
CA ILE A 250 -18.21 -19.63 12.34
C ILE A 250 -18.36 -18.15 12.73
N LYS A 251 -19.59 -17.70 12.99
CA LYS A 251 -19.87 -16.33 13.44
C LYS A 251 -19.15 -15.98 14.74
N LYS A 252 -19.21 -16.87 15.73
CA LYS A 252 -18.55 -16.69 17.03
C LYS A 252 -17.03 -16.67 16.89
N PHE A 253 -16.47 -17.55 16.07
CA PHE A 253 -15.03 -17.62 15.85
C PHE A 253 -14.51 -16.38 15.12
N ARG A 254 -15.22 -15.93 14.07
CA ARG A 254 -14.94 -14.64 13.42
C ARG A 254 -14.97 -13.49 14.44
N LYS A 255 -16.01 -13.42 15.27
CA LYS A 255 -16.12 -12.37 16.29
C LYS A 255 -14.96 -12.43 17.28
N LYS A 256 -14.55 -13.62 17.71
CA LYS A 256 -13.39 -13.81 18.59
C LYS A 256 -12.09 -13.26 17.97
N ILE A 257 -11.86 -13.49 16.68
CA ILE A 257 -10.72 -12.93 15.96
C ILE A 257 -10.76 -11.40 16.01
N GLU A 258 -11.93 -10.83 15.70
CA GLU A 258 -12.13 -9.38 15.71
C GLU A 258 -11.89 -8.80 17.11
N ASP A 259 -12.42 -9.43 18.17
CA ASP A 259 -12.30 -8.97 19.55
C ASP A 259 -10.86 -9.12 20.11
N ASN A 260 -10.13 -10.16 19.70
CA ASN A 260 -8.78 -10.46 20.22
C ASN A 260 -7.69 -9.61 19.57
N TRP A 261 -7.80 -9.37 18.26
CA TRP A 261 -6.67 -8.90 17.45
C TRP A 261 -6.91 -7.57 16.75
N LEU A 262 -8.17 -7.21 16.50
CA LEU A 262 -8.50 -6.06 15.66
C LEU A 262 -9.00 -4.88 16.51
N CYS A 263 -8.47 -3.70 16.23
CA CYS A 263 -8.97 -2.45 16.79
C CYS A 263 -9.69 -1.66 15.70
N ASN A 264 -10.83 -1.04 16.04
CA ASN A 264 -11.59 -0.20 15.10
C ASN A 264 -11.15 1.25 15.21
N ILE A 265 -10.75 1.85 14.08
CA ILE A 265 -10.56 3.28 13.93
C ILE A 265 -11.87 3.85 13.37
N ASP A 266 -12.54 4.68 14.17
CA ASP A 266 -13.85 5.26 13.86
C ASP A 266 -13.83 5.98 12.50
N GLY A 267 -14.68 5.55 11.56
CA GLY A 267 -14.78 6.13 10.21
C GLY A 267 -13.80 5.56 9.17
N TYR A 268 -12.81 4.75 9.57
CA TYR A 268 -11.75 4.25 8.67
C TYR A 268 -11.72 2.73 8.56
N GLY A 269 -12.03 2.01 9.65
CA GLY A 269 -12.12 0.55 9.65
C GLY A 269 -11.20 -0.12 10.66
N LYS A 270 -10.97 -1.42 10.48
CA LYS A 270 -10.25 -2.25 11.44
C LYS A 270 -8.78 -2.35 11.12
N VAL A 271 -7.94 -2.34 12.14
CA VAL A 271 -6.48 -2.49 12.04
C VAL A 271 -5.97 -3.56 12.99
N VAL A 272 -4.80 -4.12 12.68
CA VAL A 272 -4.04 -5.03 13.53
C VAL A 272 -2.65 -4.44 13.78
N LEU A 273 -2.13 -4.60 15.00
CA LEU A 273 -0.72 -4.32 15.28
C LEU A 273 0.16 -5.36 14.59
N ARG A 274 1.22 -4.93 13.93
CA ARG A 274 2.14 -5.81 13.20
C ARG A 274 2.77 -6.89 14.08
N GLU A 275 2.97 -6.60 15.36
CA GLU A 275 3.48 -7.59 16.34
C GLU A 275 2.52 -8.76 16.57
N ASN A 276 1.21 -8.56 16.38
CA ASN A 276 0.18 -9.59 16.57
C ASN A 276 -0.23 -10.26 15.25
N LYS A 277 0.48 -9.96 14.15
CA LYS A 277 0.07 -10.38 12.80
C LYS A 277 0.21 -11.89 12.60
N ASP A 278 1.21 -12.50 13.23
CA ASP A 278 1.46 -13.94 13.09
C ASP A 278 0.37 -14.74 13.83
N GLU A 279 0.00 -14.33 15.04
CA GLU A 279 -1.09 -14.91 15.81
C GLU A 279 -2.46 -14.70 15.12
N LEU A 280 -2.70 -13.51 14.57
CA LEU A 280 -3.89 -13.24 13.77
C LEU A 280 -3.96 -14.19 12.55
N ASN A 281 -2.85 -14.39 11.84
CA ASN A 281 -2.80 -15.28 10.68
C ASN A 281 -3.05 -16.74 11.06
N GLU A 282 -2.57 -17.18 12.23
CA GLU A 282 -2.86 -18.51 12.76
C GLU A 282 -4.36 -18.69 13.03
N ASP A 283 -5.00 -17.73 13.70
CA ASP A 283 -6.45 -17.78 13.94
C ASP A 283 -7.25 -17.70 12.63
N ILE A 284 -6.83 -16.90 11.65
CA ILE A 284 -7.49 -16.86 10.33
C ILE A 284 -7.35 -18.21 9.60
N LYS A 285 -6.20 -18.88 9.71
CA LYS A 285 -6.01 -20.23 9.17
C LYS A 285 -6.97 -21.23 9.82
N ASN A 286 -7.15 -21.13 11.14
CA ASN A 286 -8.13 -21.94 11.87
C ASN A 286 -9.57 -21.64 11.43
N LEU A 287 -9.92 -20.37 11.19
CA LEU A 287 -11.22 -19.98 10.64
C LEU A 287 -11.45 -20.56 9.24
N LYS A 288 -10.44 -20.51 8.35
CA LYS A 288 -10.53 -21.11 7.01
C LYS A 288 -10.79 -22.60 7.08
N LYS A 289 -10.04 -23.32 7.93
CA LYS A 289 -10.26 -24.75 8.17
C LYS A 289 -11.66 -25.03 8.70
N LEU A 290 -12.16 -24.21 9.62
CA LEU A 290 -13.52 -24.33 10.15
C LEU A 290 -14.59 -24.17 9.04
N VAL A 291 -14.37 -23.26 8.09
CA VAL A 291 -15.26 -23.08 6.92
C VAL A 291 -15.21 -24.30 5.99
N GLU A 292 -14.03 -24.85 5.72
CA GLU A 292 -13.87 -26.06 4.90
C GLU A 292 -14.55 -27.28 5.53
N ASP A 293 -14.40 -27.46 6.85
CA ASP A 293 -15.04 -28.55 7.59
C ASP A 293 -16.57 -28.41 7.61
N TYR A 294 -17.07 -27.17 7.67
CA TYR A 294 -18.50 -26.88 7.52
C TYR A 294 -19.00 -27.22 6.10
N GLN A 295 -18.26 -26.79 5.07
CA GLN A 295 -18.58 -27.03 3.66
C GLN A 295 -18.70 -28.53 3.37
N LYS A 296 -17.76 -29.35 3.85
CA LYS A 296 -17.79 -30.82 3.71
C LYS A 296 -18.97 -31.45 4.45
N GLY A 297 -19.22 -30.99 5.69
CA GLY A 297 -20.20 -31.61 6.58
C GLY A 297 -21.68 -31.39 6.21
N ILE A 298 -21.98 -30.41 5.36
CA ILE A 298 -23.36 -30.01 5.03
C ILE A 298 -23.81 -30.40 3.62
N ASN A 299 -22.94 -30.90 2.74
CA ASN A 299 -23.29 -31.18 1.34
C ASN A 299 -24.52 -32.10 1.18
N GLU A 300 -24.51 -33.25 1.84
CA GLU A 300 -25.62 -34.21 1.79
C GLU A 300 -26.89 -33.67 2.44
N LYS A 301 -26.75 -32.97 3.58
CA LYS A 301 -27.87 -32.35 4.29
C LYS A 301 -28.53 -31.26 3.46
N LEU A 302 -27.73 -30.43 2.81
CA LEU A 302 -28.17 -29.37 1.93
C LEU A 302 -28.89 -29.92 0.71
N SER A 303 -28.32 -30.92 0.06
CA SER A 303 -28.97 -31.63 -1.05
C SER A 303 -30.33 -32.21 -0.63
N ALA A 304 -30.41 -32.83 0.55
CA ALA A 304 -31.66 -33.38 1.08
C ALA A 304 -32.71 -32.31 1.41
N ILE A 305 -32.30 -31.18 2.00
CA ILE A 305 -33.20 -30.06 2.33
C ILE A 305 -33.71 -29.38 1.06
N ILE A 306 -32.85 -29.13 0.06
CA ILE A 306 -33.24 -28.59 -1.25
C ILE A 306 -34.33 -29.47 -1.87
N LYS A 307 -34.07 -30.79 -1.94
CA LYS A 307 -35.01 -31.74 -2.53
C LYS A 307 -36.32 -31.81 -1.76
N LYS A 308 -36.26 -31.91 -0.42
CA LYS A 308 -37.46 -31.95 0.45
C LYS A 308 -38.34 -30.71 0.27
N ASN A 309 -37.72 -29.52 0.22
CA ASN A 309 -38.44 -28.26 0.05
C ASN A 309 -39.02 -28.13 -1.36
N ALA A 310 -38.27 -28.53 -2.40
CA ALA A 310 -38.77 -28.57 -3.77
C ALA A 310 -39.95 -29.53 -3.93
N ASP A 311 -39.88 -30.74 -3.35
CA ASP A 311 -40.95 -31.73 -3.35
C ASP A 311 -42.21 -31.20 -2.63
N SER A 312 -42.03 -30.57 -1.47
CA SER A 312 -43.12 -29.98 -0.68
C SER A 312 -43.82 -28.87 -1.45
N LEU A 313 -43.05 -27.94 -2.02
CA LEU A 313 -43.58 -26.82 -2.78
C LEU A 313 -44.25 -27.28 -4.08
N THR A 314 -43.67 -28.26 -4.77
CA THR A 314 -44.28 -28.89 -5.95
C THR A 314 -45.64 -29.46 -5.62
N LYS A 315 -45.77 -30.22 -4.52
CA LYS A 315 -47.05 -30.80 -4.08
C LYS A 315 -48.10 -29.73 -3.78
N GLN A 316 -47.69 -28.60 -3.21
CA GLN A 316 -48.60 -27.50 -2.86
C GLN A 316 -49.12 -26.73 -4.10
N ILE A 317 -48.25 -26.49 -5.10
CA ILE A 317 -48.60 -25.63 -6.25
C ILE A 317 -49.23 -26.43 -7.41
N THR A 318 -48.87 -27.71 -7.58
CA THR A 318 -49.36 -28.56 -8.71
C THR A 318 -50.89 -28.56 -8.86
N PRO A 319 -51.71 -28.70 -7.79
CA PRO A 319 -53.17 -28.72 -7.92
C PRO A 319 -53.74 -27.43 -8.51
N SER A 320 -53.22 -26.26 -8.11
CA SER A 320 -53.71 -24.97 -8.61
C SER A 320 -53.28 -24.72 -10.06
N LEU A 321 -52.09 -25.16 -10.45
CA LEU A 321 -51.58 -25.02 -11.83
C LEU A 321 -52.25 -25.96 -12.84
N LYS A 322 -52.72 -27.13 -12.40
CA LYS A 322 -53.53 -28.03 -13.24
C LYS A 322 -54.86 -27.38 -13.64
N SER A 323 -55.48 -26.66 -12.69
CA SER A 323 -56.76 -25.96 -12.92
C SER A 323 -56.59 -24.68 -13.76
N ASN A 324 -55.41 -24.06 -13.73
CA ASN A 324 -55.13 -22.85 -14.49
C ASN A 324 -53.67 -22.87 -14.99
N LEU A 325 -53.46 -23.37 -16.21
CA LEU A 325 -52.13 -23.53 -16.81
C LEU A 325 -51.55 -22.17 -17.28
N PRO A 326 -50.26 -21.88 -16.98
CA PRO A 326 -49.58 -20.72 -17.52
C PRO A 326 -49.66 -20.68 -19.06
N PRO A 327 -49.85 -19.50 -19.69
CA PRO A 327 -50.00 -19.38 -21.14
C PRO A 327 -48.84 -20.00 -21.93
N GLY A 328 -47.61 -19.86 -21.43
CA GLY A 328 -46.41 -20.42 -22.06
C GLY A 328 -46.34 -21.95 -22.04
N TRP A 329 -46.99 -22.61 -21.07
CA TRP A 329 -46.88 -24.07 -20.90
C TRP A 329 -47.85 -24.84 -21.82
N LYS A 330 -48.93 -24.19 -22.27
CA LYS A 330 -49.90 -24.77 -23.21
C LYS A 330 -49.27 -25.12 -24.56
N LYS A 331 -48.26 -24.36 -25.00
CA LYS A 331 -47.55 -24.60 -26.25
C LYS A 331 -46.67 -25.86 -26.19
N ASP A 332 -46.07 -26.12 -25.04
CA ASP A 332 -45.11 -27.23 -24.84
C ASP A 332 -45.79 -28.52 -24.38
N MET A 333 -46.93 -28.45 -23.69
CA MET A 333 -47.60 -29.62 -23.09
C MET A 333 -48.97 -29.98 -23.69
N GLY A 334 -49.47 -29.17 -24.62
CA GLY A 334 -50.81 -29.34 -25.21
C GLY A 334 -51.95 -28.82 -24.31
N ALA A 335 -53.19 -28.97 -24.78
CA ALA A 335 -54.37 -28.38 -24.15
C ALA A 335 -54.78 -29.06 -22.83
N ASN A 336 -54.50 -30.36 -22.68
CA ASN A 336 -54.87 -31.18 -21.52
C ASN A 336 -53.68 -32.05 -21.06
N PRO A 337 -52.65 -31.46 -20.41
CA PRO A 337 -51.53 -32.23 -19.89
C PRO A 337 -51.96 -33.14 -18.74
N THR A 338 -51.29 -34.29 -18.60
CA THR A 338 -51.49 -35.16 -17.43
C THR A 338 -50.93 -34.48 -16.18
N GLU A 339 -51.46 -34.85 -15.01
CA GLU A 339 -51.01 -34.32 -13.73
C GLU A 339 -49.52 -34.60 -13.48
N GLU A 340 -49.02 -35.74 -13.95
CA GLU A 340 -47.60 -36.11 -13.86
C GLU A 340 -46.71 -35.17 -14.70
N MET A 341 -47.17 -34.75 -15.89
CA MET A 341 -46.44 -33.80 -16.73
C MET A 341 -46.36 -32.42 -16.08
N VAL A 342 -47.47 -31.93 -15.52
CA VAL A 342 -47.51 -30.65 -14.79
C VAL A 342 -46.60 -30.72 -13.56
N LYS A 343 -46.72 -31.78 -12.76
CA LYS A 343 -45.90 -31.99 -11.56
C LYS A 343 -44.41 -32.01 -11.88
N LYS A 344 -44.01 -32.72 -12.94
CA LYS A 344 -42.61 -32.80 -13.38
C LYS A 344 -42.07 -31.42 -13.77
N ARG A 345 -42.82 -30.65 -14.56
CA ARG A 345 -42.39 -29.30 -14.97
C ARG A 345 -42.30 -28.33 -13.81
N VAL A 346 -43.26 -28.35 -12.89
CA VAL A 346 -43.25 -27.52 -11.68
C VAL A 346 -42.00 -27.84 -10.87
N HIS A 347 -41.74 -29.14 -10.64
CA HIS A 347 -40.55 -29.59 -9.93
C HIS A 347 -39.27 -29.14 -10.61
N ASP A 348 -39.12 -29.34 -11.92
CA ASP A 348 -37.93 -28.94 -12.68
C ASP A 348 -37.72 -27.41 -12.63
N THR A 349 -38.80 -26.64 -12.68
CA THR A 349 -38.76 -25.17 -12.59
C THR A 349 -38.32 -24.71 -11.20
N ILE A 350 -38.86 -25.32 -10.13
CA ILE A 350 -38.48 -25.02 -8.74
C ILE A 350 -37.04 -25.42 -8.48
N MET A 351 -36.62 -26.62 -8.90
CA MET A 351 -35.23 -27.10 -8.74
C MET A 351 -34.24 -26.19 -9.48
N LYS A 352 -34.58 -25.72 -10.68
CA LYS A 352 -33.75 -24.76 -11.42
C LYS A 352 -33.61 -23.43 -10.67
N SER A 353 -34.65 -22.96 -9.99
CA SER A 353 -34.60 -21.76 -9.15
C SER A 353 -33.83 -21.97 -7.85
N PHE A 354 -33.95 -23.16 -7.24
CA PHE A 354 -33.28 -23.51 -5.99
C PHE A 354 -31.78 -23.78 -6.19
N GLY A 355 -31.35 -24.16 -7.40
CA GLY A 355 -29.96 -24.49 -7.67
C GLY A 355 -29.54 -25.82 -7.05
N THR A 356 -28.24 -26.08 -7.05
CA THR A 356 -27.63 -27.29 -6.47
C THR A 356 -26.93 -26.98 -5.14
N ALA A 357 -26.67 -28.00 -4.33
CA ALA A 357 -25.87 -27.81 -3.11
C ALA A 357 -24.49 -27.24 -3.43
N GLU A 358 -23.84 -27.70 -4.50
CA GLU A 358 -22.53 -27.22 -4.96
C GLU A 358 -22.52 -25.72 -5.26
N ASP A 359 -23.63 -25.17 -5.77
CA ASP A 359 -23.75 -23.73 -6.04
C ASP A 359 -23.61 -22.88 -4.79
N TYR A 360 -24.09 -23.37 -3.65
CA TYR A 360 -23.94 -22.68 -2.37
C TYR A 360 -22.59 -22.98 -1.72
N LEU A 361 -22.10 -24.21 -1.84
CA LEU A 361 -20.84 -24.62 -1.22
C LEU A 361 -19.64 -23.89 -1.83
N LYS A 362 -19.62 -23.63 -3.14
CA LYS A 362 -18.50 -22.94 -3.81
C LYS A 362 -18.33 -21.48 -3.37
N GLU A 363 -19.38 -20.87 -2.83
CA GLU A 363 -19.34 -19.49 -2.31
C GLU A 363 -18.80 -19.41 -0.87
N MET A 364 -18.69 -20.55 -0.17
CA MET A 364 -18.24 -20.61 1.21
C MET A 364 -16.73 -20.39 1.30
N LYS A 365 -16.32 -19.23 1.83
CA LYS A 365 -14.91 -18.91 2.01
C LYS A 365 -14.69 -17.87 3.11
N ALA A 366 -13.50 -17.92 3.69
CA ALA A 366 -12.98 -16.87 4.57
C ALA A 366 -11.73 -16.25 3.94
N GLU A 367 -11.73 -14.93 3.77
CA GLU A 367 -10.64 -14.17 3.14
C GLU A 367 -10.20 -13.03 4.05
N VAL A 368 -8.90 -12.71 3.99
CA VAL A 368 -8.32 -11.56 4.68
C VAL A 368 -7.50 -10.74 3.69
N ILE A 369 -7.65 -9.42 3.75
CA ILE A 369 -6.83 -8.47 3.00
C ILE A 369 -6.17 -7.53 3.99
N PHE A 370 -4.85 -7.40 3.88
CA PHE A 370 -4.05 -6.42 4.63
C PHE A 370 -3.79 -5.19 3.75
N LYS A 371 -3.98 -3.99 4.30
CA LYS A 371 -3.70 -2.73 3.61
C LYS A 371 -2.84 -1.83 4.48
N ASN A 372 -1.90 -1.13 3.86
CA ASN A 372 -1.07 -0.15 4.55
C ASN A 372 -1.82 1.18 4.70
N VAL A 373 -1.43 1.97 5.69
CA VAL A 373 -1.81 3.38 5.82
C VAL A 373 -1.20 4.15 4.63
N SER A 374 -2.02 4.98 3.99
CA SER A 374 -1.61 5.77 2.84
C SER A 374 -1.08 7.15 3.25
N TYR A 375 -0.44 7.84 2.30
CA TYR A 375 -0.01 9.22 2.46
C TYR A 375 -1.19 10.15 2.76
N GLU A 376 -2.31 9.96 2.06
CA GLU A 376 -3.53 10.74 2.20
C GLU A 376 -4.18 10.55 3.57
N SER A 377 -4.14 9.33 4.14
CA SER A 377 -4.64 9.09 5.50
C SER A 377 -3.89 9.95 6.53
N LEU A 378 -2.57 10.06 6.42
CA LEU A 378 -1.76 10.82 7.39
C LEU A 378 -1.73 12.33 7.15
N GLN A 379 -2.29 12.80 6.04
CA GLN A 379 -2.61 14.22 5.86
C GLN A 379 -3.97 14.60 6.47
N ASN A 380 -4.81 13.63 6.79
CA ASN A 380 -6.12 13.89 7.38
C ASN A 380 -6.01 13.96 8.92
N GLU A 381 -6.24 15.15 9.48
CA GLU A 381 -6.20 15.36 10.93
C GLU A 381 -7.27 14.56 11.68
N GLU A 382 -8.44 14.32 11.07
CA GLU A 382 -9.49 13.50 11.66
C GLU A 382 -9.05 12.04 11.77
N PHE A 383 -8.27 11.54 10.80
CA PHE A 383 -7.70 10.20 10.86
C PHE A 383 -6.72 10.08 12.01
N LEU A 384 -5.83 11.06 12.16
CA LEU A 384 -4.83 11.08 13.23
C LEU A 384 -5.50 11.09 14.60
N ALA A 385 -6.50 11.95 14.80
CA ALA A 385 -7.26 12.01 16.05
C ALA A 385 -8.01 10.69 16.34
N ALA A 386 -8.63 10.08 15.32
CA ALA A 386 -9.30 8.79 15.47
C ALA A 386 -8.31 7.66 15.81
N ALA A 387 -7.13 7.66 15.20
CA ALA A 387 -6.07 6.68 15.46
C ALA A 387 -5.48 6.84 16.87
N GLU A 388 -5.20 8.07 17.32
CA GLU A 388 -4.75 8.36 18.69
C GLU A 388 -5.78 7.89 19.74
N LYS A 389 -7.07 8.14 19.49
CA LYS A 389 -8.15 7.68 20.36
C LYS A 389 -8.26 6.15 20.41
N ALA A 390 -8.03 5.47 19.29
CA ALA A 390 -8.03 4.02 19.21
C ALA A 390 -6.81 3.37 19.90
N PHE A 391 -5.69 4.10 19.99
CA PHE A 391 -4.42 3.62 20.53
C PHE A 391 -3.77 4.58 21.55
N PRO A 392 -4.44 4.88 22.67
CA PRO A 392 -3.99 5.91 23.62
C PRO A 392 -2.69 5.54 24.38
N HIS A 393 -2.32 4.27 24.44
CA HIS A 393 -1.12 3.79 25.15
C HIS A 393 0.11 3.68 24.25
N ILE A 394 -0.05 3.95 22.97
CA ILE A 394 1.02 3.78 21.99
C ILE A 394 1.84 5.07 21.92
N LYS A 395 2.94 5.09 22.69
CA LYS A 395 3.84 6.25 22.83
C LYS A 395 4.34 6.86 21.52
N PHE A 396 4.52 6.06 20.45
CA PHE A 396 5.08 6.56 19.20
C PHE A 396 4.15 7.52 18.43
N LEU A 397 2.83 7.39 18.62
CA LEU A 397 1.87 8.36 18.05
C LEU A 397 2.07 9.75 18.64
N HIS A 398 2.68 9.86 19.83
CA HIS A 398 2.98 11.12 20.50
C HIS A 398 4.44 11.52 20.29
N GLU A 399 5.41 10.64 20.57
CA GLU A 399 6.85 10.96 20.52
C GLU A 399 7.37 11.22 19.08
N GLU A 400 6.99 10.40 18.10
CA GLU A 400 7.46 10.58 16.71
C GLU A 400 6.62 11.64 15.97
N TYR A 401 5.38 11.86 16.39
CA TYR A 401 4.52 12.93 15.87
C TYR A 401 4.94 14.31 16.36
N ASP A 402 5.30 14.45 17.64
CA ASP A 402 5.79 15.70 18.23
C ASP A 402 7.21 16.05 17.76
N ALA A 403 8.08 15.04 17.57
CA ALA A 403 9.39 15.22 16.94
C ALA A 403 9.29 15.72 15.48
N LEU A 404 8.15 15.50 14.82
CA LEU A 404 7.85 16.00 13.48
C LEU A 404 7.09 17.33 13.49
N LYS A 405 6.25 17.62 14.50
CA LYS A 405 5.58 18.92 14.66
C LYS A 405 6.53 20.07 15.04
N GLY A 406 7.62 19.77 15.74
CA GLY A 406 8.69 20.75 16.01
C GLY A 406 9.38 21.32 14.75
N LEU A 407 8.99 20.89 13.55
CA LEU A 407 9.49 21.34 12.25
C LEU A 407 8.65 22.46 11.60
N GLU A 408 7.49 22.83 12.13
CA GLU A 408 6.62 23.87 11.53
C GLU A 408 6.90 25.30 12.02
N THR A 409 7.97 25.55 12.76
CA THR A 409 8.37 26.91 13.14
C THR A 409 9.87 27.15 12.99
N LYS A 410 10.26 27.63 11.79
CA LYS A 410 11.05 28.85 11.56
C LYS A 410 11.32 29.09 10.08
#